data_AF-A0A8J2PPQ2-F1
#
_entry.id   AF-A0A8J2PPQ2-F1
#
_cell.length_a   1.000
_cell.length_b   1.000
_cell.length_c   1.000
_cell.angle_alpha   90.00
_cell.angle_beta   90.00
_cell.angle_gamma   90.00
#
_symmetry.space_group_name_H-M   'P 1'
#
loop_
_entity.id
_entity.type
_entity.pdbx_description
1 polymer ?
#
loop_
_entity_poly.entity_id
_entity_poly.type
_entity_poly.pdbx_seq_one_letter_code
_entity_poly.pdbx_strand_id
1 'polypeptide(L)' 'MSQEYIFTYYDGRGMGEPARFILSYSKADWKDNRISAQSSLPAEVKARLRFGQVPLLEFDGKR' A
#
# COMPACT_ATOMS: atom_id res chain seq x y z
N MET A 1 7.48 8.86 -18.40
CA MET A 1 7.30 9.04 -16.95
C MET A 1 6.62 7.77 -16.48
N SER A 2 7.35 6.85 -15.88
CA SER A 2 6.80 5.60 -15.34
C SER A 2 5.88 5.96 -14.18
N GLN A 3 4.60 5.60 -14.29
CA GLN A 3 3.61 5.82 -13.23
C GLN A 3 4.07 5.07 -11.98
N GLU A 4 4.25 5.77 -10.86
CA GLU A 4 4.74 5.14 -9.62
C GLU A 4 3.56 4.75 -8.73
N TYR A 5 3.21 3.46 -8.74
CA TYR A 5 2.23 2.89 -7.82
C TYR A 5 2.93 2.35 -6.58
N ILE A 6 2.55 2.84 -5.39
CA ILE A 6 3.01 2.28 -4.12
C ILE A 6 1.81 1.76 -3.35
N PHE A 7 1.81 0.46 -3.06
CA PHE A 7 0.78 -0.18 -2.26
C PHE A 7 1.34 -0.52 -0.88
N THR A 8 0.74 0.04 0.17
CA THR A 8 1.14 -0.20 1.56
C THR A 8 0.12 -1.05 2.29
N TYR A 9 0.56 -2.20 2.82
CA TYR A 9 -0.25 -3.09 3.65
C TYR A 9 0.63 -3.92 4.60
N TYR A 10 0.00 -4.62 5.55
CA TYR A 10 0.71 -5.54 6.43
C TYR A 10 1.49 -6.60 5.65
N ASP A 11 2.55 -7.12 6.26
CA ASP A 11 3.26 -8.32 5.80
C ASP A 11 2.42 -9.59 6.03
N GLY A 12 1.30 -9.63 5.32
CA GLY A 12 0.27 -10.65 5.37
C GLY A 12 -0.73 -10.41 4.25
N ARG A 13 -1.57 -11.41 3.98
CA ARG A 13 -2.53 -11.36 2.87
C ARG A 13 -3.72 -10.44 3.20
N GLY A 14 -4.52 -10.83 4.18
CA GLY A 14 -5.63 -10.04 4.70
C GLY A 14 -6.51 -9.41 3.61
N MET A 15 -6.99 -8.19 3.86
CA MET A 15 -7.78 -7.40 2.93
C MET A 15 -6.92 -6.74 1.82
N GLY A 16 -5.59 -6.80 1.93
CA GLY A 16 -4.67 -6.24 0.93
C GLY A 16 -4.42 -7.17 -0.27
N GLU A 17 -4.62 -8.48 -0.11
CA GLU A 17 -4.31 -9.46 -1.14
C GLU A 17 -5.08 -9.30 -2.46
N PRO A 18 -6.41 -9.02 -2.45
CA PRO A 18 -7.14 -8.78 -3.69
C PRO A 18 -6.55 -7.61 -4.50
N ALA A 19 -6.10 -6.55 -3.83
CA ALA A 19 -5.46 -5.41 -4.49
C ALA A 19 -4.09 -5.78 -5.09
N ARG A 20 -3.29 -6.59 -4.39
CA ARG A 20 -2.02 -7.12 -4.94
C ARG A 20 -2.25 -7.94 -6.21
N PHE A 21 -3.28 -8.79 -6.25
CA PHE A 21 -3.61 -9.55 -7.45
C PHE A 21 -3.99 -8.65 -8.63
N ILE A 22 -4.80 -7.60 -8.39
CA ILE A 22 -5.17 -6.64 -9.44
C ILE A 22 -3.93 -5.91 -9.97
N LEU A 23 -3.07 -5.42 -9.08
CA LEU A 23 -1.84 -4.72 -9.46
C LEU A 23 -0.88 -5.63 -10.23
N SER A 24 -0.63 -6.85 -9.76
CA SER A 24 0.19 -7.83 -10.46
C SER A 24 -0.40 -8.25 -11.82
N TYR A 25 -1.73 -8.35 -11.94
CA TYR A 25 -2.39 -8.68 -13.21
C TYR A 25 -2.34 -7.52 -14.21
N SER A 26 -2.37 -6.27 -13.74
CA SER A 26 -2.44 -5.07 -14.57
C SER A 26 -1.21 -4.82 -15.45
N LYS A 27 -0.12 -5.57 -15.25
CA LYS A 27 1.21 -5.35 -15.86
C LYS A 27 1.80 -3.95 -15.59
N ALA A 28 1.23 -3.20 -14.64
CA ALA A 28 1.80 -1.94 -14.18
C ALA A 28 3.01 -2.21 -13.28
N ASP A 29 4.03 -1.35 -13.36
CA ASP A 29 5.10 -1.32 -12.38
C ASP A 29 4.57 -0.77 -11.05
N TRP A 30 4.70 -1.53 -9.97
CA TRP A 30 4.26 -1.12 -8.64
C TRP A 30 5.20 -1.64 -7.56
N LYS A 31 5.21 -0.94 -6.42
CA LYS A 31 6.01 -1.27 -5.23
C LYS A 31 5.11 -1.80 -4.11
N ASP A 32 5.39 -3.02 -3.66
CA ASP A 32 4.76 -3.63 -2.48
C ASP A 32 5.48 -3.17 -1.21
N ASN A 33 4.96 -2.13 -0.57
CA ASN A 33 5.49 -1.59 0.68
C ASN A 33 4.86 -2.33 1.88
N ARG A 34 5.58 -3.30 2.44
CA ARG A 34 5.08 -4.12 3.54
C ARG A 34 5.45 -3.53 4.89
N ILE A 35 4.45 -3.46 5.77
CA ILE A 35 4.64 -3.02 7.16
C ILE A 35 4.45 -4.18 8.14
N SER A 36 5.21 -4.18 9.22
CA SER A 36 5.02 -5.15 10.29
C SER A 36 3.67 -4.94 10.99
N ALA A 37 2.99 -6.04 11.29
CA ALA A 37 1.79 -6.02 12.12
C ALA A 37 2.20 -5.85 13.60
N GLN A 38 2.42 -4.61 14.01
CA GLN A 38 2.69 -4.22 15.40
C GLN A 38 1.42 -3.65 16.05
N SER A 39 1.48 -3.35 17.36
CA SER A 39 0.39 -2.74 18.13
C SER A 39 -0.11 -1.42 17.56
N SER A 40 0.70 -0.73 16.75
CA SER A 40 0.35 0.50 16.06
C SER A 40 1.01 0.59 14.70
N LEU A 41 0.39 1.32 13.76
CA LEU A 41 0.99 1.62 12.46
C LEU A 41 2.26 2.49 12.61
N PRO A 42 3.27 2.30 11.75
CA PRO A 42 4.45 3.17 11.71
C PRO A 42 4.05 4.64 11.55
N ALA A 43 4.76 5.54 12.23
CA ALA A 43 4.39 6.96 12.30
C ALA A 43 4.38 7.62 10.92
N GLU A 44 5.36 7.29 10.08
CA GLU A 44 5.50 7.78 8.71
C GLU A 44 4.37 7.30 7.79
N VAL A 45 3.84 6.10 8.03
CA VAL A 45 2.68 5.58 7.30
C VAL A 45 1.41 6.24 7.82
N LYS A 46 1.23 6.30 9.15
CA LYS A 46 0.05 6.90 9.79
C LYS A 46 -0.16 8.36 9.37
N ALA A 47 0.92 9.14 9.23
CA ALA A 47 0.86 10.53 8.77
C ALA A 47 0.31 10.69 7.33
N ARG A 48 0.34 9.63 6.53
CA ARG A 48 -0.16 9.61 5.14
C ARG A 48 -1.61 9.16 5.04
N LEU A 49 -2.18 8.57 6.10
CA LEU A 49 -3.51 7.97 6.09
C LEU A 49 -4.60 8.94 6.54
N ARG A 50 -5.58 9.20 5.67
CA ARG A 50 -6.78 10.00 6.03
C ARG A 50 -7.62 9.36 7.13
N PHE A 51 -7.70 8.03 7.15
CA PHE A 51 -8.56 7.27 8.05
C PHE A 51 -7.79 6.42 9.07
N GLY A 52 -6.46 6.59 9.15
CA GLY A 52 -5.63 5.85 10.11
C GLY A 52 -5.60 4.33 9.92
N GLN A 53 -5.93 3.83 8.73
CA GLN A 53 -5.98 2.40 8.40
C GLN A 53 -5.33 2.09 7.05
N VAL A 54 -4.82 0.87 6.89
CA VAL A 54 -4.33 0.31 5.62
C VAL A 54 -5.36 -0.70 5.09
N PRO A 55 -5.43 -0.97 3.77
CA PRO A 55 -4.47 -0.65 2.71
C PRO A 55 -4.44 0.83 2.27
N LEU A 56 -3.27 1.28 1.80
CA LEU A 56 -3.06 2.59 1.15
C LEU A 56 -2.47 2.36 -0.24
N LEU A 57 -3.07 2.99 -1.25
CA LEU A 57 -2.53 3.05 -2.61
C LEU A 57 -2.15 4.50 -2.91
N GLU A 58 -0.93 4.70 -3.37
CA GLU A 58 -0.44 6.00 -3.83
C GLU A 58 -0.11 5.94 -5.31
N PHE A 59 -0.47 6.99 -6.03
CA PHE A 59 -0.36 7.09 -7.48
C PHE A 59 0.16 8.47 -7.86
N ASP A 60 1.36 8.53 -8.45
CA ASP A 60 2.00 9.80 -8.87
C ASP A 60 2.00 10.87 -7.75
N GLY A 61 2.29 10.45 -6.52
CA GLY A 61 2.31 11.30 -5.33
C GLY A 61 0.92 11.71 -4.80
N LYS A 62 -0.17 11.27 -5.43
CA LYS A 62 -1.55 11.49 -4.97
C LYS A 62 -1.99 10.37 -4.02
N ARG A 63 -2.84 10.73 -3.04
CA ARG A 63 -3.28 9.90 -1.91
C ARG A 63 -4.79 9.94 -1.71
#